data_AF-A0A832FT78-F1
#
_entry.id   AF-A0A832FT78-F1
#
_cell.length_a   1.000
_cell.length_b   1.000
_cell.length_c   1.000
_cell.angle_alpha   90.00
_cell.angle_beta   90.00
_cell.angle_gamma   90.00
#
_symmetry.space_group_name_H-M   'P 1'
#
loop_
_entity.id
_entity.type
_entity.pdbx_description
1 polymer ?
#
loop_
_entity_poly.entity_id
_entity_poly.type
_entity_poly.pdbx_seq_one_letter_code
_entity_poly.pdbx_strand_id
1 'polypeptide(L)'
;MLLEKVGDYPKVHSTMALASILGRLPECGELVSFLEENRVEVGLLEDAYIASRYLAREYSREEAEILVNFAREVLEHGGVC
;
A
#
# COMPACT_ATOMS: atom_id res chain seq x y z
N MET A 1 -5.18 -9.08 5.46
CA MET A 1 -4.40 -9.67 4.35
C MET A 1 -3.25 -10.56 4.83
N LEU A 2 -1.99 -10.12 4.97
CA LEU A 2 -0.88 -11.07 5.26
C LEU A 2 -1.04 -11.86 6.57
N LEU A 3 -1.35 -11.19 7.68
CA LEU A 3 -1.58 -11.87 8.97
C LEU A 3 -2.71 -12.89 8.88
N GLU A 4 -3.75 -12.58 8.12
CA GLU A 4 -4.92 -13.42 7.95
C GLU A 4 -4.65 -14.63 7.04
N LYS A 5 -3.90 -14.43 5.94
CA LYS A 5 -3.63 -15.46 4.93
C LYS A 5 -2.43 -16.34 5.25
N VAL A 6 -1.40 -15.76 5.88
CA VAL A 6 -0.09 -16.38 6.10
C VAL A 6 0.21 -16.57 7.59
N GLY A 7 -0.57 -15.97 8.49
CA GLY A 7 -0.43 -16.11 9.95
C GLY A 7 0.63 -15.20 10.57
N ASP A 8 1.42 -14.48 9.76
CA ASP A 8 2.42 -13.50 10.20
C ASP A 8 2.73 -12.51 9.06
N TYR A 9 3.44 -11.42 9.37
CA TYR A 9 3.95 -10.47 8.37
C TYR A 9 5.24 -9.79 8.83
N PRO A 10 6.20 -9.54 7.91
CA PRO A 10 7.39 -8.77 8.23
C PRO A 10 7.03 -7.34 8.62
N LYS A 11 7.62 -6.81 9.70
CA LYS A 11 7.44 -5.41 10.14
C LYS A 11 8.34 -4.45 9.36
N VAL A 12 8.19 -4.44 8.04
CA VAL A 12 8.95 -3.57 7.13
C VAL A 12 8.10 -2.40 6.64
N HIS A 13 8.73 -1.28 6.30
CA HIS A 13 8.06 -0.09 5.76
C HIS A 13 7.87 -0.12 4.23
N SER A 14 8.22 -1.22 3.57
CA SER A 14 8.01 -1.38 2.14
C SER A 14 6.75 -2.19 1.86
N THR A 15 5.74 -1.50 1.36
CA THR A 15 4.47 -2.04 0.86
C THR A 15 4.73 -3.00 -0.29
N MET A 16 5.67 -2.69 -1.19
CA MET A 16 6.04 -3.58 -2.30
C MET A 16 6.70 -4.88 -1.81
N ALA A 17 7.50 -4.82 -0.74
CA ALA A 17 8.03 -6.04 -0.13
C ALA A 17 6.90 -6.91 0.44
N LEU A 18 5.89 -6.32 1.08
CA LEU A 18 4.70 -7.05 1.56
C LEU A 18 3.87 -7.61 0.39
N ALA A 19 3.69 -6.83 -0.69
CA ALA A 19 2.99 -7.25 -1.90
C ALA A 19 3.68 -8.45 -2.56
N SER A 20 5.02 -8.49 -2.59
CA SER A 20 5.77 -9.62 -3.14
C SER A 20 5.50 -10.95 -2.40
N ILE A 21 5.18 -10.88 -1.11
CA ILE A 21 4.82 -12.05 -0.30
C ILE A 21 3.38 -12.45 -0.62
N LEU A 22 2.47 -11.49 -0.73
CA LEU A 22 1.08 -11.72 -1.16
C LEU A 22 1.01 -12.31 -2.57
N GLY A 23 1.92 -11.94 -3.48
CA GLY A 23 1.98 -12.48 -4.84
C GLY A 23 2.28 -13.97 -4.93
N ARG A 24 2.60 -14.62 -3.82
CA ARG A 24 2.68 -16.10 -3.74
C ARG A 24 1.30 -16.75 -3.63
N LEU A 25 0.26 -15.97 -3.33
CA LEU A 25 -1.14 -16.40 -3.23
C LEU A 25 -1.86 -16.03 -4.53
N PRO A 26 -2.34 -17.01 -5.33
CA PRO A 26 -3.01 -16.75 -6.60
C PRO A 26 -4.21 -15.80 -6.49
N GLU A 27 -4.97 -15.88 -5.39
CA GLU A 27 -6.14 -15.02 -5.15
C GLU A 27 -5.79 -13.54 -4.98
N CYS A 28 -4.54 -13.21 -4.66
CA CYS A 28 -4.06 -11.84 -4.48
C CYS A 28 -3.38 -11.28 -5.73
N GLY A 29 -3.40 -12.01 -6.85
CA GLY A 29 -2.74 -11.61 -8.09
C GLY A 29 -3.22 -10.25 -8.62
N GLU A 30 -4.53 -9.98 -8.56
CA GLU A 30 -5.10 -8.70 -9.01
C GLU A 30 -4.59 -7.52 -8.17
N LEU A 31 -4.62 -7.64 -6.84
CA LEU A 31 -4.07 -6.64 -5.93
C LEU A 31 -2.58 -6.38 -6.20
N VAL A 32 -1.81 -7.45 -6.40
CA VAL A 32 -0.37 -7.31 -6.64
C VAL A 32 -0.10 -6.61 -7.96
N SER A 33 -0.81 -6.97 -9.03
CA SER A 33 -0.71 -6.27 -10.31
C SER A 33 -1.09 -4.79 -10.19
N PHE A 34 -2.17 -4.48 -9.47
CA PHE A 34 -2.60 -3.10 -9.23
C PHE A 34 -1.52 -2.28 -8.49
N LEU A 35 -0.91 -2.84 -7.44
CA LEU A 35 0.18 -2.18 -6.70
C LEU A 35 1.45 -2.01 -7.56
N GLU A 36 1.72 -2.97 -8.45
CA GLU A 36 2.83 -2.95 -9.38
C GLU A 36 2.66 -1.88 -10.47
N GLU A 37 1.44 -1.72 -10.99
CA GLU A 37 1.08 -0.69 -11.98
C GLU A 37 1.13 0.72 -11.37
N ASN A 38 0.81 0.86 -10.08
CA ASN A 38 0.78 2.12 -9.35
C ASN A 38 1.97 2.29 -8.39
N ARG A 39 3.16 1.80 -8.78
CA ARG A 39 4.37 1.83 -7.93
C ARG A 39 4.78 3.24 -7.47
N VAL A 40 4.49 4.26 -8.27
CA VAL A 40 4.83 5.66 -7.93
C VAL A 40 3.96 6.13 -6.77
N GLU A 41 2.66 5.87 -6.84
CA GLU A 41 1.66 6.19 -5.83
C GLU A 41 1.95 5.45 -4.52
N VAL A 42 2.37 4.17 -4.60
CA VAL A 42 2.84 3.41 -3.43
C VAL A 42 4.04 4.09 -2.76
N GLY A 43 5.05 4.50 -3.55
CA GLY A 43 6.21 5.20 -3.02
C GLY A 43 5.85 6.55 -2.39
N LEU A 44 4.97 7.32 -3.02
CA LEU A 44 4.49 8.59 -2.47
C LEU A 44 3.74 8.40 -1.15
N LEU A 45 2.96 7.33 -1.01
CA LEU A 45 2.27 6.99 0.23
C LEU A 45 3.25 6.64 1.36
N GLU A 46 4.31 5.87 1.04
CA GLU A 46 5.39 5.54 1.99
C GLU A 46 6.16 6.79 2.44
N ASP A 47 6.52 7.65 1.49
CA ASP A 47 7.19 8.92 1.77
C ASP A 47 6.31 9.83 2.62
N ALA A 48 5.01 9.93 2.32
CA ALA A 48 4.07 10.70 3.11
C ALA A 48 3.97 10.19 4.56
N TYR A 49 4.01 8.88 4.77
CA TYR A 49 4.03 8.29 6.11
C TYR A 49 5.30 8.63 6.91
N ILE A 50 6.46 8.76 6.26
CA ILE A 50 7.70 9.18 6.92
C ILE A 50 7.68 10.70 7.16
N ALA A 51 7.38 11.48 6.14
CA ALA A 51 7.43 12.94 6.18
C ALA A 51 6.44 13.54 7.19
N SER A 52 5.21 13.02 7.24
CA SER A 52 4.19 13.46 8.21
C SER A 52 4.62 13.26 9.67
N ARG A 53 5.43 12.24 9.95
CA ARG A 53 5.87 11.92 11.33
C ARG A 53 7.17 12.59 11.72
N TYR A 54 8.11 12.76 10.81
CA TYR A 54 9.47 13.20 11.15
C TYR A 54 9.84 14.56 10.58
N LEU A 55 9.16 15.02 9.54
CA LEU A 55 9.49 16.27 8.83
C LEU A 55 8.45 17.37 9.02
N ALA A 56 7.35 17.08 9.74
CA ALA A 56 6.22 18.00 9.97
C ALA A 56 5.71 18.65 8.68
N ARG A 57 5.77 17.91 7.56
CA ARG A 57 5.29 18.39 6.27
C ARG A 57 3.76 18.51 6.30
N GLU A 58 3.27 19.70 6.00
CA GLU A 58 1.85 19.92 5.73
C GLU A 58 1.54 19.56 4.27
N TYR A 59 0.36 18.98 4.07
CA TYR A 59 -0.17 18.63 2.75
C TYR A 59 -1.44 19.43 2.53
N SER A 60 -1.64 19.91 1.30
CA SER A 60 -2.93 20.46 0.91
C SER A 60 -4.00 19.36 0.96
N ARG A 61 -5.26 19.77 1.02
CA ARG A 61 -6.38 18.84 0.97
C ARG A 61 -6.36 18.02 -0.32
N GLU A 62 -6.08 18.67 -1.43
CA GLU A 62 -6.03 18.07 -2.77
C GLU A 62 -4.89 17.03 -2.85
N GLU A 63 -3.71 17.35 -2.32
CA GLU A 63 -2.58 16.40 -2.26
C GLU A 63 -2.92 15.17 -1.41
N ALA A 64 -3.57 15.38 -0.26
CA ALA A 64 -3.99 14.30 0.62
C ALA A 64 -5.09 13.43 -0.02
N GLU A 65 -6.05 14.05 -0.70
CA GLU A 65 -7.17 13.34 -1.34
C GLU A 65 -6.69 12.36 -2.41
N ILE A 66 -5.64 12.70 -3.19
CA ILE A 66 -5.06 11.78 -4.18
C ILE A 66 -4.60 10.48 -3.52
N LEU A 67 -3.77 10.58 -2.47
CA LEU A 67 -3.23 9.41 -1.78
C LEU A 67 -4.29 8.64 -0.99
N VAL A 68 -5.27 9.34 -0.42
CA VAL A 68 -6.40 8.71 0.29
C VAL A 68 -7.28 7.92 -0.68
N ASN A 69 -7.56 8.45 -1.87
CA ASN A 69 -8.35 7.73 -2.88
C ASN A 69 -7.59 6.52 -3.40
N PHE A 70 -6.29 6.65 -3.68
CA PHE A 70 -5.45 5.50 -4.01
C PHE A 70 -5.49 4.41 -2.93
N ALA A 71 -5.35 4.79 -1.65
CA ALA A 71 -5.43 3.83 -0.54
C ALA A 71 -6.80 3.13 -0.46
N ARG A 72 -7.89 3.78 -0.87
CA ARG A 72 -9.21 3.14 -0.95
C ARG A 72 -9.27 2.10 -2.05
N GLU A 73 -8.75 2.40 -3.24
CA GLU A 73 -8.67 1.43 -4.34
C GLU A 73 -7.85 0.19 -3.94
N VAL A 74 -6.71 0.39 -3.25
CA VAL A 74 -5.91 -0.72 -2.69
C VAL A 74 -6.75 -1.59 -1.74
N LEU A 75 -7.57 -0.99 -0.88
CA LEU A 75 -8.43 -1.73 0.05
C LEU A 75 -9.57 -2.46 -0.65
N GLU A 76 -10.12 -1.90 -1.73
CA GLU A 76 -11.15 -2.54 -2.54
C GLU A 76 -10.59 -3.79 -3.24
N HIS A 77 -9.47 -3.67 -3.95
CA HIS A 77 -8.77 -4.83 -4.54
C HIS A 77 -8.32 -5.83 -3.48
N GLY A 78 -7.91 -5.33 -2.31
CA GLY A 78 -7.48 -6.13 -1.17
C GLY A 78 -8.59 -6.82 -0.39
N GLY A 79 -9.87 -6.51 -0.63
CA GLY A 79 -11.00 -7.26 -0.10
C GLY A 79 -11.43 -8.43 -0.99
N VAL A 80 -10.90 -8.49 -2.22
CA VAL A 80 -11.07 -9.60 -3.17
C VAL A 80 -9.92 -10.62 -3.01
N CYS A 81 -8.77 -10.15 -2.51
CA CYS A 81 -7.77 -10.94 -1.78
C CYS A 81 -8.32 -11.24 -0.37
#